data_AF-A0A2B7ZLT0-F1
#
_entry.id   AF-A0A2B7ZLT0-F1
#
_cell.length_a   1.000
_cell.length_b   1.000
_cell.length_c   1.000
_cell.angle_alpha   90.00
_cell.angle_beta   90.00
_cell.angle_gamma   90.00
#
_symmetry.space_group_name_H-M   'P 1'
#
loop_
_entity.id
_entity.type
_entity.pdbx_description
1 polymer ?
#
loop_
_entity_poly.entity_id
_entity_poly.type
_entity_poly.pdbx_seq_one_letter_code
_entity_poly.pdbx_strand_id
1 'polypeptide(L)'
;MGPIRRPKDCHWSQLVGQRGQIAGVPRTASSANTGESVAVWQSGRSIEQNWTALEEMQRQLRYSSYLVRAFPTNQSYQQRFSVQLAGNSIWIYGILKELHEDGIRYVAFRLVFDFPYRRDRHDEPESDYEAFFQAFGKEIEKFKYSPEGKGFHGARMIWTTVRALSNRSIAENMKHCIAMKQKFPELVAGYDVKKCVEGGVDIPFLFPAGDWAGDGDETDHNLYDAILLGTRRIGHGLTLHKHPPLIDLLKEKKILIECCPISNEVLRLTSSIMAHPLPALLARGVPVAFCNDDPTLLRYGKSGLTHDFCQVLNGLENVGLVGLATMAENSIRWSCFEDQSSSEWLRDIRSGLTGTGVKAARLKDWHMEFERFCQRVI
;
A
#
# COMPACT_ATOMS: atom_id res chain seq x y z
N MET A 1 14.49 14.81 -54.04
CA MET A 1 14.57 16.12 -53.37
C MET A 1 13.16 16.70 -53.28
N GLY A 2 12.71 17.17 -52.11
CA GLY A 2 11.44 17.91 -51.88
C GLY A 2 10.21 17.05 -51.52
N PRO A 3 9.26 17.55 -50.70
CA PRO A 3 8.85 16.86 -49.47
C PRO A 3 7.43 16.25 -49.45
N ILE A 4 7.25 15.33 -48.49
CA ILE A 4 6.02 14.67 -48.07
C ILE A 4 5.02 15.66 -47.45
N ARG A 5 3.76 15.62 -47.90
CA ARG A 5 2.58 16.15 -47.18
C ARG A 5 1.49 15.08 -47.11
N ARG A 6 0.94 14.86 -45.92
CA ARG A 6 -0.20 13.95 -45.66
C ARG A 6 -1.53 14.62 -46.05
N PRO A 7 -2.53 13.82 -46.44
CA PRO A 7 -3.92 14.00 -45.99
C PRO A 7 -4.46 12.66 -45.43
N LYS A 8 -5.00 12.60 -44.21
CA LYS A 8 -6.38 12.90 -43.76
C LYS A 8 -7.46 11.96 -44.35
N ASP A 9 -8.20 11.38 -43.40
CA ASP A 9 -9.54 10.79 -43.50
C ASP A 9 -9.68 9.38 -44.11
N CYS A 10 -9.89 8.39 -43.24
CA CYS A 10 -10.38 7.06 -43.59
C CYS A 10 -11.76 6.86 -42.97
N HIS A 11 -12.80 6.99 -43.80
CA HIS A 11 -14.04 6.24 -43.66
C HIS A 11 -14.08 5.28 -44.84
N TRP A 12 -14.30 3.99 -44.61
CA TRP A 12 -15.23 3.17 -45.39
C TRP A 12 -15.54 1.87 -44.64
N SER A 13 -16.84 1.66 -44.51
CA SER A 13 -17.54 0.48 -44.06
C SER A 13 -17.53 -0.62 -45.13
N GLN A 14 -17.95 -1.81 -44.69
CA GLN A 14 -18.55 -2.94 -45.44
C GLN A 14 -17.66 -4.15 -45.77
N LEU A 15 -18.00 -5.26 -45.12
CA LEU A 15 -18.26 -6.62 -45.66
C LEU A 15 -18.68 -7.48 -44.45
N VAL A 16 -19.96 -7.59 -44.10
CA VAL A 16 -21.01 -8.51 -44.61
C VAL A 16 -20.62 -10.01 -44.55
N GLY A 17 -21.41 -10.78 -43.80
CA GLY A 17 -21.46 -12.26 -43.85
C GLY A 17 -21.90 -12.91 -42.53
N GLN A 18 -23.11 -12.61 -42.03
CA GLN A 18 -24.29 -13.50 -42.01
C GLN A 18 -24.22 -14.81 -41.19
N ARG A 19 -25.13 -14.84 -40.19
CA ARG A 19 -26.05 -15.92 -39.73
C ARG A 19 -25.55 -17.05 -38.83
N GLY A 20 -26.25 -17.22 -37.71
CA GLY A 20 -26.41 -18.49 -37.01
C GLY A 20 -26.82 -18.39 -35.52
N GLN A 21 -28.10 -18.13 -35.23
CA GLN A 21 -28.70 -18.47 -33.93
C GLN A 21 -29.05 -19.96 -33.91
N ILE A 22 -28.66 -20.72 -32.88
CA ILE A 22 -29.36 -21.94 -32.43
C ILE A 22 -29.31 -22.01 -30.90
N ALA A 23 -30.46 -22.27 -30.29
CA ALA A 23 -30.68 -22.56 -28.87
C ALA A 23 -31.04 -24.06 -28.67
N GLY A 24 -30.70 -24.64 -27.50
CA GLY A 24 -31.39 -25.83 -26.92
C GLY A 24 -30.60 -27.14 -26.68
N VAL A 25 -30.03 -27.34 -25.47
CA VAL A 25 -30.35 -28.35 -24.38
C VAL A 25 -30.77 -29.81 -24.78
N PRO A 26 -30.55 -30.93 -23.99
CA PRO A 26 -29.41 -31.54 -23.24
C PRO A 26 -29.29 -33.12 -23.36
N ARG A 27 -28.46 -33.78 -22.49
CA ARG A 27 -28.33 -35.23 -22.11
C ARG A 27 -27.31 -36.08 -22.93
N THR A 28 -26.53 -37.07 -22.44
CA THR A 28 -26.20 -37.75 -21.15
C THR A 28 -25.09 -38.80 -21.44
N ALA A 29 -24.14 -39.02 -20.51
CA ALA A 29 -23.33 -40.25 -20.20
C ALA A 29 -22.48 -40.92 -21.34
N SER A 30 -21.33 -41.59 -21.18
CA SER A 30 -20.59 -42.19 -20.05
C SER A 30 -19.11 -42.47 -20.42
N SER A 31 -18.23 -42.45 -19.40
CA SER A 31 -17.02 -43.26 -19.15
C SER A 31 -15.83 -43.33 -20.14
N ALA A 32 -14.66 -42.88 -19.68
CA ALA A 32 -13.42 -43.68 -19.63
C ALA A 32 -12.42 -43.10 -18.60
N ASN A 33 -11.92 -43.97 -17.73
CA ASN A 33 -10.94 -43.73 -16.66
C ASN A 33 -9.51 -43.64 -17.20
N THR A 34 -8.72 -42.71 -16.67
CA THR A 34 -7.31 -42.80 -16.22
C THR A 34 -7.02 -41.44 -15.54
N GLY A 35 -6.78 -41.28 -14.24
CA GLY A 35 -5.94 -42.06 -13.35
C GLY A 35 -4.70 -41.24 -13.00
N GLU A 36 -4.85 -40.13 -12.26
CA GLU A 36 -3.77 -39.46 -11.53
C GLU A 36 -4.35 -38.58 -10.41
N SER A 37 -3.78 -38.73 -9.22
CA SER A 37 -4.32 -38.37 -7.91
C SER A 37 -4.31 -36.87 -7.60
N VAL A 38 -5.48 -36.30 -7.37
CA VAL A 38 -5.68 -34.98 -6.72
C VAL A 38 -6.44 -35.23 -5.41
N ALA A 39 -5.86 -34.84 -4.29
CA ALA A 39 -6.47 -34.97 -2.97
C ALA A 39 -7.75 -34.14 -2.90
N VAL A 40 -8.89 -34.82 -2.75
CA VAL A 40 -10.20 -34.24 -2.46
C VAL A 40 -10.24 -33.85 -0.99
N TRP A 41 -10.44 -32.57 -0.69
CA TRP A 41 -10.71 -32.10 0.67
C TRP A 41 -12.13 -32.53 1.05
N GLN A 42 -12.26 -33.57 1.88
CA GLN A 42 -13.56 -34.05 2.37
C GLN A 42 -14.18 -33.01 3.30
N SER A 43 -15.34 -32.51 2.89
CA SER A 43 -16.26 -31.68 3.67
C SER A 43 -16.76 -32.45 4.90
N GLY A 44 -16.42 -31.97 6.10
CA GLY A 44 -16.88 -32.62 7.33
C GLY A 44 -16.56 -31.91 8.65
N ARG A 45 -16.44 -30.57 8.67
CA ARG A 45 -16.30 -29.81 9.93
C ARG A 45 -17.31 -28.68 10.01
N SER A 46 -17.86 -28.44 11.21
CA SER A 46 -18.90 -27.44 11.45
C SER A 46 -18.36 -26.02 11.22
N ILE A 47 -19.25 -25.12 10.79
CA ILE A 47 -18.97 -23.69 10.57
C ILE A 47 -18.33 -23.02 11.80
N GLU A 48 -18.66 -23.47 13.02
CA GLU A 48 -18.06 -22.96 14.27
C GLU A 48 -16.57 -23.29 14.43
N GLN A 49 -16.11 -24.46 13.96
CA GLN A 49 -14.68 -24.81 14.02
C GLN A 49 -13.85 -24.05 12.98
N ASN A 50 -14.45 -23.72 11.82
CA ASN A 50 -13.84 -22.80 10.87
C ASN A 50 -13.77 -21.37 11.43
N TRP A 51 -14.76 -20.95 12.23
CA TRP A 51 -14.78 -19.64 12.88
C TRP A 51 -13.65 -19.48 13.90
N THR A 52 -13.39 -20.49 14.75
CA THR A 52 -12.27 -20.42 15.72
C THR A 52 -10.92 -20.45 15.01
N ALA A 53 -10.76 -21.24 13.94
CA ALA A 53 -9.54 -21.25 13.12
C ALA A 53 -9.36 -19.93 12.34
N LEU A 54 -10.45 -19.27 11.93
CA LEU A 54 -10.45 -17.94 11.32
C LEU A 54 -10.15 -16.83 12.34
N GLU A 55 -10.66 -16.89 13.57
CA GLU A 55 -10.32 -15.98 14.67
C GLU A 55 -8.85 -16.15 15.11
N GLU A 56 -8.32 -17.38 15.06
CA GLU A 56 -6.92 -17.68 15.33
C GLU A 56 -6.00 -17.26 14.16
N MET A 57 -6.44 -17.41 12.90
CA MET A 57 -5.78 -16.85 11.70
C MET A 57 -5.77 -15.32 11.74
N GLN A 58 -6.91 -14.70 12.06
CA GLN A 58 -7.09 -13.25 12.27
C GLN A 58 -6.12 -12.73 13.31
N ARG A 59 -5.87 -13.52 14.36
CA ARG A 59 -4.96 -13.12 15.42
C ARG A 59 -3.50 -13.22 14.99
N GLN A 60 -3.10 -13.99 13.97
CA GLN A 60 -1.70 -14.42 13.78
C GLN A 60 -1.02 -14.11 12.42
N LEU A 61 -1.71 -13.60 11.39
CA LEU A 61 -1.11 -13.14 10.11
C LEU A 61 -0.34 -11.79 10.22
N ARG A 62 0.34 -11.62 11.36
CA ARG A 62 0.78 -10.40 12.03
C ARG A 62 2.05 -9.74 11.45
N TYR A 63 2.17 -9.54 10.14
CA TYR A 63 3.29 -8.78 9.58
C TYR A 63 2.92 -8.00 8.33
N SER A 64 2.85 -6.69 8.45
CA SER A 64 3.02 -5.81 7.29
C SER A 64 3.63 -4.46 7.68
N SER A 65 4.48 -3.89 6.83
CA SER A 65 4.89 -2.49 6.90
C SER A 65 3.72 -1.59 6.50
N TYR A 66 3.30 -0.71 7.40
CA TYR A 66 2.00 -0.05 7.32
C TYR A 66 2.04 1.34 6.66
N LEU A 67 0.89 1.83 6.19
CA LEU A 67 0.69 3.19 5.68
C LEU A 67 -0.73 3.71 6.04
N VAL A 68 -0.84 4.82 6.79
CA VAL A 68 -2.10 5.59 6.97
C VAL A 68 -2.10 6.73 5.93
N ARG A 69 -3.23 7.11 5.33
CA ARG A 69 -3.31 8.25 4.40
C ARG A 69 -4.27 9.36 4.86
N ALA A 70 -3.95 10.07 5.94
CA ALA A 70 -4.87 11.09 6.47
C ALA A 70 -5.23 12.20 5.44
N PHE A 71 -6.39 12.10 4.81
CA PHE A 71 -6.99 13.15 3.97
C PHE A 71 -8.11 13.89 4.69
N PRO A 72 -8.07 15.23 4.70
CA PRO A 72 -9.26 16.04 4.93
C PRO A 72 -9.75 16.65 3.60
N THR A 73 -10.91 16.21 3.11
CA THR A 73 -11.68 16.95 2.09
C THR A 73 -13.10 17.23 2.60
N ASN A 74 -13.22 18.21 3.51
CA ASN A 74 -14.24 19.26 3.41
C ASN A 74 -14.00 20.41 4.41
N GLN A 75 -14.09 21.65 3.91
CA GLN A 75 -13.82 22.88 4.65
C GLN A 75 -14.79 23.09 5.83
N SER A 76 -14.24 23.62 6.93
CA SER A 76 -14.86 24.30 8.09
C SER A 76 -15.06 23.52 9.40
N TYR A 77 -15.29 22.20 9.44
CA TYR A 77 -15.54 21.49 10.72
C TYR A 77 -14.50 20.42 11.10
N GLN A 78 -13.77 19.83 10.15
CA GLN A 78 -12.76 18.79 10.44
C GLN A 78 -11.34 19.34 10.70
N GLN A 79 -11.06 20.60 10.32
CA GLN A 79 -9.76 21.24 10.58
C GLN A 79 -9.40 21.36 12.07
N ARG A 80 -10.40 21.37 12.98
CA ARG A 80 -10.15 21.47 14.42
C ARG A 80 -9.91 20.12 15.11
N PHE A 81 -10.40 19.00 14.57
CA PHE A 81 -10.42 17.72 15.30
C PHE A 81 -9.33 16.73 14.89
N SER A 82 -9.00 16.60 13.60
CA SER A 82 -8.01 15.62 13.13
C SER A 82 -6.56 16.14 13.13
N VAL A 83 -6.37 17.44 12.89
CA VAL A 83 -5.06 18.10 12.82
C VAL A 83 -4.41 18.25 14.20
N GLN A 84 -5.23 18.44 15.24
CA GLN A 84 -4.76 18.56 16.62
C GLN A 84 -4.40 17.20 17.25
N LEU A 85 -4.86 16.08 16.65
CA LEU A 85 -4.58 14.72 17.11
C LEU A 85 -3.27 14.16 16.53
N ALA A 86 -2.92 14.47 15.29
CA ALA A 86 -1.71 13.90 14.66
C ALA A 86 -0.41 14.27 15.37
N GLY A 87 -0.36 15.42 16.06
CA GLY A 87 0.77 15.81 16.92
C GLY A 87 0.49 15.71 18.42
N ASN A 88 -0.67 15.17 18.81
CA ASN A 88 -0.95 14.88 20.20
C ASN A 88 -0.31 13.55 20.59
N SER A 89 0.62 13.62 21.52
CA SER A 89 1.37 12.47 22.05
C SER A 89 0.49 11.24 22.36
N ILE A 90 -0.72 11.48 22.89
CA ILE A 90 -1.67 10.43 23.27
C ILE A 90 -2.19 9.67 22.05
N TRP A 91 -2.47 10.38 20.96
CA TRP A 91 -2.99 9.76 19.75
C TRP A 91 -1.91 8.92 19.05
N ILE A 92 -0.68 9.44 18.96
CA ILE A 92 0.45 8.70 18.38
C ILE A 92 0.69 7.40 19.16
N TYR A 93 0.74 7.46 20.49
CA TYR A 93 0.90 6.25 21.30
C TYR A 93 -0.27 5.28 21.12
N GLY A 94 -1.50 5.80 21.07
CA GLY A 94 -2.72 5.00 20.88
C GLY A 94 -2.73 4.25 19.56
N ILE A 95 -2.42 4.91 18.44
CA ILE A 95 -2.39 4.26 17.13
C ILE A 95 -1.24 3.25 17.03
N LEU A 96 -0.05 3.55 17.58
CA LEU A 96 1.06 2.60 17.60
C LEU A 96 0.71 1.32 18.39
N LYS A 97 0.01 1.48 19.52
CA LYS A 97 -0.51 0.36 20.31
C LYS A 97 -1.50 -0.47 19.52
N GLU A 98 -2.50 0.17 18.90
CA GLU A 98 -3.52 -0.51 18.11
C GLU A 98 -2.93 -1.32 16.95
N LEU A 99 -1.97 -0.71 16.23
CA LEU A 99 -1.22 -1.37 15.17
C LEU A 99 -0.46 -2.59 15.68
N HIS A 100 0.25 -2.42 16.80
CA HIS A 100 1.07 -3.48 17.36
C HIS A 100 0.25 -4.63 17.94
N GLU A 101 -0.91 -4.34 18.52
CA GLU A 101 -1.89 -5.34 18.94
C GLU A 101 -2.40 -6.17 17.75
N ASP A 102 -2.55 -5.55 16.58
CA ASP A 102 -2.84 -6.21 15.30
C ASP A 102 -1.59 -6.92 14.69
N GLY A 103 -0.46 -6.86 15.38
CA GLY A 103 0.78 -7.53 14.99
C GLY A 103 1.73 -6.71 14.12
N ILE A 104 1.36 -5.50 13.75
CA ILE A 104 2.21 -4.65 12.92
C ILE A 104 3.43 -4.21 13.74
N ARG A 105 4.63 -4.46 13.19
CA ARG A 105 5.89 -4.09 13.83
C ARG A 105 6.52 -2.84 13.24
N TYR A 106 6.06 -2.37 12.08
CA TYR A 106 6.61 -1.18 11.45
C TYR A 106 5.56 -0.43 10.65
N VAL A 107 5.62 0.90 10.68
CA VAL A 107 4.67 1.77 9.98
C VAL A 107 5.35 2.97 9.34
N ALA A 108 4.94 3.32 8.13
CA ALA A 108 5.27 4.55 7.44
C ALA A 108 3.99 5.35 7.18
N PHE A 109 3.63 6.26 8.09
CA PHE A 109 2.42 7.09 8.00
C PHE A 109 2.54 8.09 6.85
N ARG A 110 1.51 8.29 6.03
CA ARG A 110 1.39 9.49 5.18
C ARG A 110 0.62 10.55 5.95
N LEU A 111 1.21 11.74 6.04
CA LEU A 111 0.55 12.90 6.60
C LEU A 111 0.68 14.09 5.65
N VAL A 112 -0.43 14.78 5.42
CA VAL A 112 -0.47 16.02 4.65
C VAL A 112 0.06 17.16 5.50
N PHE A 113 1.15 17.81 5.10
CA PHE A 113 1.79 18.91 5.85
C PHE A 113 1.40 20.30 5.33
N ASP A 114 0.10 20.54 5.17
CA ASP A 114 -0.49 21.82 4.77
C ASP A 114 -1.42 22.35 5.87
N PHE A 115 -0.96 22.34 7.12
CA PHE A 115 -1.75 22.77 8.26
C PHE A 115 -0.92 23.53 9.30
N PRO A 116 -1.53 24.50 10.02
CA PRO A 116 -0.86 25.16 11.13
C PRO A 116 -0.73 24.20 12.32
N TYR A 117 0.48 23.70 12.57
CA TYR A 117 0.76 22.86 13.75
C TYR A 117 0.84 23.71 15.01
N ARG A 118 0.20 23.27 16.10
CA ARG A 118 0.25 23.92 17.42
C ARG A 118 0.71 22.91 18.45
N ARG A 119 1.57 23.34 19.37
CA ARG A 119 1.93 22.51 20.53
C ARG A 119 0.73 22.32 21.45
N ASP A 120 0.74 21.24 22.21
CA ASP A 120 -0.29 21.01 23.22
C ASP A 120 -0.36 22.21 24.18
N ARG A 121 -1.57 22.74 24.39
CA ARG A 121 -1.86 23.92 25.22
C ARG A 121 -1.22 25.23 24.74
N HIS A 122 -0.88 25.35 23.46
CA HIS A 122 -0.47 26.59 22.82
C HIS A 122 -1.43 27.00 21.70
N ASP A 123 -1.82 28.27 21.67
CA ASP A 123 -2.75 28.82 20.67
C ASP A 123 -2.06 29.30 19.39
N GLU A 124 -0.78 29.67 19.50
CA GLU A 124 0.01 30.12 18.36
C GLU A 124 0.57 28.93 17.57
N PRO A 125 0.46 28.94 16.23
CA PRO A 125 1.05 27.91 15.40
C PRO A 125 2.57 28.04 15.34
N GLU A 126 3.24 26.90 15.30
CA GLU A 126 4.67 26.83 15.04
C GLU A 126 4.97 27.32 13.62
N SER A 127 6.13 27.96 13.45
CA SER A 127 6.60 28.42 12.14
C SER A 127 7.12 27.28 11.25
N ASP A 128 7.45 26.15 11.85
CA ASP A 128 7.87 24.93 11.18
C ASP A 128 7.26 23.68 11.83
N TYR A 129 7.68 22.50 11.37
CA TYR A 129 7.20 21.22 11.89
C TYR A 129 8.21 20.54 12.82
N GLU A 130 9.23 21.24 13.31
CA GLU A 130 10.28 20.63 14.14
C GLU A 130 9.68 20.06 15.43
N ALA A 131 8.87 20.84 16.13
CA ALA A 131 8.21 20.41 17.36
C ALA A 131 7.29 19.19 17.14
N PHE A 132 6.70 19.06 15.94
CA PHE A 132 5.91 17.89 15.56
C PHE A 132 6.80 16.65 15.47
N PHE A 133 7.92 16.73 14.73
CA PHE A 133 8.83 15.59 14.56
C PHE A 133 9.54 15.20 15.87
N GLN A 134 9.86 16.17 16.73
CA GLN A 134 10.37 15.90 18.08
C GLN A 134 9.35 15.12 18.93
N ALA A 135 8.08 15.53 18.93
CA ALA A 135 7.02 14.84 19.64
C ALA A 135 6.78 13.43 19.06
N PHE A 136 6.77 13.31 17.73
CA PHE A 136 6.61 12.04 17.02
C PHE A 136 7.73 11.05 17.36
N GLY A 137 8.99 11.46 17.25
CA GLY A 137 10.14 10.61 17.60
C GLY A 137 10.12 10.18 19.07
N LYS A 138 9.78 11.11 19.98
CA LYS A 138 9.69 10.82 21.41
C LYS A 138 8.63 9.77 21.72
N GLU A 139 7.45 9.85 21.11
CA GLU A 139 6.38 8.86 21.35
C GLU A 139 6.70 7.49 20.74
N ILE A 140 7.39 7.44 19.59
CA ILE A 140 7.86 6.17 19.02
C ILE A 140 8.83 5.48 19.97
N GLU A 141 9.84 6.20 20.46
CA GLU A 141 10.81 5.62 21.39
C GLU A 141 10.15 5.21 22.70
N LYS A 142 9.29 6.08 23.26
CA LYS A 142 8.51 5.76 24.46
C LYS A 142 7.68 4.49 24.29
N PHE A 143 7.05 4.29 23.13
CA PHE A 143 6.31 3.07 22.85
C PHE A 143 7.24 1.86 22.71
N LYS A 144 8.36 1.97 21.98
CA LYS A 144 9.34 0.87 21.84
C LYS A 144 9.90 0.37 23.16
N TYR A 145 10.08 1.25 24.14
CA TYR A 145 10.57 0.90 25.48
C TYR A 145 9.46 0.52 26.47
N SER A 146 8.18 0.65 26.11
CA SER A 146 7.09 0.20 26.96
C SER A 146 6.92 -1.33 26.89
N PRO A 147 6.33 -1.95 27.93
CA PRO A 147 5.97 -3.38 27.88
C PRO A 147 5.07 -3.72 26.68
N GLU A 148 4.19 -2.79 26.29
CA GLU A 148 3.25 -2.97 25.18
C GLU A 148 3.92 -2.90 23.81
N GLY A 149 4.98 -2.11 23.62
CA GLY A 149 5.68 -1.99 22.33
C GLY A 149 6.83 -2.98 22.14
N LYS A 150 6.94 -4.01 22.98
CA LYS A 150 8.02 -5.00 22.90
C LYS A 150 8.03 -5.71 21.55
N GLY A 151 9.10 -5.49 20.79
CA GLY A 151 9.26 -6.08 19.44
C GLY A 151 8.76 -5.18 18.32
N PHE A 152 8.30 -3.96 18.63
CA PHE A 152 8.02 -2.94 17.63
C PHE A 152 9.33 -2.43 17.00
N HIS A 153 9.43 -2.47 15.68
CA HIS A 153 10.61 -2.05 14.92
C HIS A 153 10.70 -0.54 14.75
N GLY A 154 9.57 0.18 14.70
CA GLY A 154 9.54 1.63 14.65
C GLY A 154 8.51 2.20 13.68
N ALA A 155 8.48 3.53 13.59
CA ALA A 155 7.60 4.26 12.70
C ALA A 155 8.34 5.38 11.98
N ARG A 156 7.89 5.72 10.77
CA ARG A 156 8.38 6.86 9.99
C ARG A 156 7.21 7.59 9.34
N MET A 157 7.50 8.75 8.76
CA MET A 157 6.54 9.65 8.13
C MET A 157 6.89 9.84 6.66
N ILE A 158 5.90 9.69 5.80
CA ILE A 158 5.93 10.02 4.38
C ILE A 158 5.27 11.38 4.24
N TRP A 159 6.08 12.36 3.86
CA TRP A 159 5.63 13.73 3.74
C TRP A 159 4.69 13.87 2.55
N THR A 160 3.45 14.27 2.80
CA THR A 160 2.44 14.39 1.76
C THR A 160 2.05 15.84 1.50
N THR A 161 1.81 16.15 0.23
CA THR A 161 1.32 17.46 -0.21
C THR A 161 0.10 17.25 -1.11
N VAL A 162 -0.87 18.16 -1.02
CA VAL A 162 -2.08 18.08 -1.83
C VAL A 162 -1.79 18.52 -3.25
N ARG A 163 -2.14 17.69 -4.25
CA ARG A 163 -1.87 17.95 -5.67
C ARG A 163 -2.60 19.18 -6.23
N ALA A 164 -3.72 19.55 -5.63
CA ALA A 164 -4.51 20.73 -6.02
C ALA A 164 -3.86 22.06 -5.59
N LEU A 165 -2.81 22.03 -4.77
CA LEU A 165 -2.10 23.24 -4.35
C LEU A 165 -1.30 23.85 -5.50
N SER A 166 -1.03 25.16 -5.38
CA SER A 166 -0.20 25.87 -6.35
C SER A 166 1.23 25.31 -6.37
N ASN A 167 1.92 25.40 -7.52
CA ASN A 167 3.33 25.01 -7.62
C ASN A 167 4.22 25.70 -6.58
N ARG A 168 3.89 26.95 -6.20
CA ARG A 168 4.60 27.69 -5.16
C ARG A 168 4.41 27.03 -3.79
N SER A 169 3.17 26.72 -3.42
CA SER A 169 2.84 26.06 -2.15
C SER A 169 3.46 24.65 -2.06
N ILE A 170 3.50 23.92 -3.18
CA ILE A 170 4.19 22.62 -3.27
C ILE A 170 5.70 22.79 -3.06
N ALA A 171 6.31 23.79 -3.69
CA ALA A 171 7.74 24.07 -3.51
C ALA A 171 8.07 24.50 -2.07
N GLU A 172 7.22 25.30 -1.42
CA GLU A 172 7.37 25.66 0.00
C GLU A 172 7.23 24.42 0.91
N ASN A 173 6.25 23.55 0.64
CA ASN A 173 6.10 22.26 1.33
C ASN A 173 7.35 21.37 1.19
N MET A 174 7.91 21.30 -0.03
CA MET A 174 9.13 20.53 -0.30
C MET A 174 10.32 21.08 0.50
N LYS A 175 10.46 22.40 0.63
CA LYS A 175 11.51 23.01 1.46
C LYS A 175 11.38 22.62 2.93
N HIS A 176 10.15 22.61 3.47
CA HIS A 176 9.91 22.13 4.83
C HIS A 176 10.25 20.64 4.98
N CYS A 177 9.90 19.80 4.01
CA CYS A 177 10.28 18.39 4.03
C CYS A 177 11.79 18.21 4.04
N ILE A 178 12.53 18.89 3.17
CA ILE A 178 13.99 18.81 3.10
C ILE A 178 14.61 19.24 4.44
N ALA A 179 14.13 20.35 5.02
CA ALA A 179 14.60 20.81 6.31
C ALA A 179 14.36 19.78 7.43
N MET A 180 13.15 19.18 7.48
CA MET A 180 12.84 18.14 8.47
C MET A 180 13.60 16.85 8.21
N LYS A 181 13.86 16.49 6.96
CA LYS A 181 14.66 15.33 6.59
C LYS A 181 16.12 15.47 7.02
N GLN A 182 16.69 16.68 6.90
CA GLN A 182 18.04 16.97 7.37
C GLN A 182 18.15 16.91 8.90
N LYS A 183 17.12 17.36 9.62
CA LYS A 183 17.08 17.34 11.10
C LYS A 183 16.73 15.97 11.69
N PHE A 184 15.81 15.24 11.06
CA PHE A 184 15.25 13.96 11.53
C PHE A 184 15.28 12.91 10.41
N PRO A 185 16.48 12.51 9.93
CA PRO A 185 16.60 11.56 8.83
C PRO A 185 15.91 10.23 9.13
N GLU A 186 15.94 9.77 10.38
CA GLU A 186 15.31 8.56 10.89
C GLU A 186 13.77 8.63 10.95
N LEU A 187 13.15 9.81 10.93
CA LEU A 187 11.69 9.95 11.04
C LEU A 187 11.00 10.25 9.70
N VAL A 188 11.70 10.82 8.71
CA VAL A 188 11.12 11.11 7.39
C VAL A 188 11.50 10.02 6.39
N ALA A 189 10.55 9.18 5.99
CA ALA A 189 10.78 8.06 5.07
C ALA A 189 10.87 8.46 3.59
N GLY A 190 10.19 9.53 3.18
CA GLY A 190 10.03 9.90 1.78
C GLY A 190 9.06 11.06 1.58
N TYR A 191 8.80 11.40 0.31
CA TYR A 191 7.91 12.49 -0.08
C TYR A 191 6.91 12.04 -1.14
N ASP A 192 5.71 12.62 -1.12
CA ASP A 192 4.54 12.13 -1.85
C ASP A 192 4.10 12.97 -3.07
N VAL A 193 4.84 14.01 -3.46
CA VAL A 193 4.58 14.81 -4.68
C VAL A 193 5.89 15.21 -5.39
N LYS A 194 5.78 15.69 -6.64
CA LYS A 194 6.82 16.06 -7.60
C LYS A 194 8.13 16.67 -7.05
N LYS A 195 9.21 16.40 -7.80
CA LYS A 195 10.63 16.78 -7.64
C LYS A 195 10.94 18.27 -7.39
N CYS A 196 11.85 18.54 -6.44
CA CYS A 196 12.82 19.64 -6.51
C CYS A 196 14.25 19.05 -6.45
N VAL A 197 15.15 19.50 -7.33
CA VAL A 197 16.55 19.03 -7.44
C VAL A 197 17.51 19.89 -6.58
N GLU A 198 16.99 20.58 -5.58
CA GLU A 198 17.78 21.51 -4.77
C GLU A 198 17.73 21.07 -3.32
N GLY A 199 18.89 20.74 -2.75
CA GLY A 199 19.02 20.41 -1.32
C GLY A 199 20.08 19.38 -0.95
N GLY A 200 20.63 18.63 -1.92
CA GLY A 200 21.67 17.62 -1.65
C GLY A 200 21.21 16.42 -0.80
N VAL A 201 19.88 16.20 -0.68
CA VAL A 201 19.28 15.10 0.08
C VAL A 201 18.54 14.16 -0.87
N ASP A 202 18.81 12.85 -0.78
CA ASP A 202 18.09 11.82 -1.54
C ASP A 202 16.80 11.42 -0.78
N ILE A 203 15.66 11.98 -1.18
CA ILE A 203 14.35 11.67 -0.60
C ILE A 203 13.59 10.77 -1.58
N PRO A 204 13.25 9.53 -1.21
CA PRO A 204 12.54 8.66 -2.13
C PRO A 204 11.09 9.05 -2.30
N PHE A 205 10.57 8.85 -3.52
CA PHE A 205 9.17 9.08 -3.83
C PHE A 205 8.30 7.86 -3.59
N LEU A 206 7.10 8.07 -3.05
CA LEU A 206 6.13 7.03 -2.70
C LEU A 206 4.72 7.44 -3.19
N PHE A 207 4.55 7.70 -4.49
CA PHE A 207 3.36 8.38 -5.01
C PHE A 207 2.07 7.56 -4.96
N PRO A 208 0.88 8.14 -4.67
CA PRO A 208 -0.37 7.50 -4.99
C PRO A 208 -0.60 7.60 -6.49
N ALA A 209 -0.94 6.51 -7.16
CA ALA A 209 -1.22 6.55 -8.60
C ALA A 209 -2.23 5.48 -8.97
N GLY A 210 -3.02 5.75 -10.00
CA GLY A 210 -4.09 4.85 -10.44
C GLY A 210 -5.21 4.63 -9.41
N ASP A 211 -5.41 5.56 -8.46
CA ASP A 211 -6.48 5.54 -7.45
C ASP A 211 -7.78 6.17 -7.98
N TRP A 212 -8.23 5.67 -9.15
CA TRP A 212 -9.35 6.22 -9.91
C TRP A 212 -10.00 5.10 -10.74
N ALA A 213 -11.28 5.24 -11.11
CA ALA A 213 -11.97 4.23 -11.91
C ALA A 213 -11.78 4.40 -13.44
N GLY A 214 -11.40 5.61 -13.87
CA GLY A 214 -11.22 5.98 -15.28
C GLY A 214 -10.11 5.22 -16.01
N ASP A 215 -10.03 5.42 -17.32
CA ASP A 215 -9.06 4.79 -18.22
C ASP A 215 -8.64 5.80 -19.30
N GLY A 216 -7.34 6.01 -19.47
CA GLY A 216 -6.79 6.92 -20.47
C GLY A 216 -7.04 8.41 -20.21
N ASP A 217 -7.42 8.78 -18.99
CA ASP A 217 -7.57 10.18 -18.56
C ASP A 217 -6.30 10.72 -17.89
N GLU A 218 -6.27 12.03 -17.62
CA GLU A 218 -5.12 12.69 -16.97
C GLU A 218 -4.80 12.10 -15.60
N THR A 219 -5.80 11.55 -14.90
CA THR A 219 -5.61 10.93 -13.59
C THR A 219 -4.93 9.58 -13.73
N ASP A 220 -5.32 8.77 -14.71
CA ASP A 220 -4.70 7.47 -15.00
C ASP A 220 -3.26 7.62 -15.52
N HIS A 221 -2.96 8.70 -16.23
CA HIS A 221 -1.60 9.04 -16.66
C HIS A 221 -0.60 9.25 -15.50
N ASN A 222 -1.08 9.49 -14.28
CA ASN A 222 -0.19 9.63 -13.12
C ASN A 222 0.63 8.37 -12.80
N LEU A 223 0.20 7.19 -13.26
CA LEU A 223 0.96 5.94 -13.15
C LEU A 223 2.26 6.02 -13.97
N TYR A 224 2.18 6.57 -15.18
CA TYR A 224 3.34 6.76 -16.05
C TYR A 224 4.32 7.72 -15.41
N ASP A 225 3.83 8.87 -14.95
CA ASP A 225 4.65 9.89 -14.28
C ASP A 225 5.32 9.34 -13.03
N ALA A 226 4.59 8.62 -12.18
CA ALA A 226 5.13 8.04 -10.95
C ALA A 226 6.30 7.08 -11.23
N ILE A 227 6.16 6.23 -12.24
CA ILE A 227 7.18 5.24 -12.62
C ILE A 227 8.38 5.90 -13.29
N LEU A 228 8.15 6.91 -14.15
CA LEU A 228 9.22 7.67 -14.80
C LEU A 228 10.02 8.51 -13.81
N LEU A 229 9.36 9.06 -12.79
CA LEU A 229 10.00 9.79 -11.69
C LEU A 229 10.78 8.88 -10.72
N GLY A 230 10.73 7.56 -10.91
CA GLY A 230 11.53 6.62 -10.13
C GLY A 230 10.98 6.39 -8.71
N THR A 231 9.66 6.40 -8.55
CA THR A 231 9.04 6.08 -7.27
C THR A 231 9.40 4.66 -6.80
N ARG A 232 9.56 4.47 -5.48
CA ARG A 232 9.87 3.15 -4.90
C ARG A 232 8.62 2.31 -4.67
N ARG A 233 7.49 2.96 -4.40
CA ARG A 233 6.18 2.34 -4.17
C ARG A 233 5.08 3.22 -4.73
N ILE A 234 4.01 2.59 -5.21
CA ILE A 234 2.81 3.27 -5.69
C ILE A 234 1.65 2.95 -4.74
N GLY A 235 1.01 3.99 -4.21
CA GLY A 235 -0.25 3.89 -3.48
C GLY A 235 -1.41 3.51 -4.40
N HIS A 236 -2.20 2.51 -4.02
CA HIS A 236 -3.34 1.91 -4.72
C HIS A 236 -2.99 1.16 -6.00
N GLY A 237 -2.57 1.85 -7.07
CA GLY A 237 -2.26 1.21 -8.36
C GLY A 237 -3.44 0.47 -9.00
N LEU A 238 -4.68 0.89 -8.72
CA LEU A 238 -5.90 0.13 -9.07
C LEU A 238 -6.03 -0.08 -10.58
N THR A 239 -5.78 0.96 -11.39
CA THR A 239 -5.89 0.90 -12.86
C THR A 239 -4.71 0.26 -13.56
N LEU A 240 -3.65 -0.13 -12.84
CA LEU A 240 -2.41 -0.65 -13.43
C LEU A 240 -2.64 -1.87 -14.35
N HIS A 241 -3.63 -2.71 -14.03
CA HIS A 241 -4.00 -3.88 -14.84
C HIS A 241 -4.42 -3.53 -16.28
N LYS A 242 -4.86 -2.29 -16.53
CA LYS A 242 -5.21 -1.76 -17.85
C LYS A 242 -3.99 -1.42 -18.71
N HIS A 243 -2.79 -1.35 -18.10
CA HIS A 243 -1.54 -0.91 -18.74
C HIS A 243 -0.45 -2.01 -18.74
N PRO A 244 -0.57 -3.09 -19.53
CA PRO A 244 0.41 -4.18 -19.55
C PRO A 244 1.87 -3.76 -19.77
N PRO A 245 2.22 -2.83 -20.68
CA PRO A 245 3.60 -2.38 -20.84
C PRO A 245 4.15 -1.69 -19.59
N LEU A 246 3.27 -1.01 -18.84
CA LEU A 246 3.66 -0.31 -17.62
C LEU A 246 3.94 -1.29 -16.47
N ILE A 247 3.24 -2.42 -16.44
CA ILE A 247 3.52 -3.53 -15.52
C ILE A 247 4.95 -4.06 -15.72
N ASP A 248 5.38 -4.20 -16.97
CA ASP A 248 6.73 -4.71 -17.27
C ASP A 248 7.81 -3.71 -16.79
N LEU A 249 7.60 -2.41 -17.03
CA LEU A 249 8.50 -1.35 -16.55
C LEU A 249 8.53 -1.27 -15.02
N LEU A 250 7.38 -1.42 -14.37
CA LEU A 250 7.25 -1.45 -12.91
C LEU A 250 8.04 -2.61 -12.29
N LYS A 251 7.96 -3.80 -12.90
CA LYS A 251 8.70 -5.00 -12.47
C LYS A 251 10.20 -4.89 -12.70
N GLU A 252 10.61 -4.24 -13.79
CA GLU A 252 12.02 -3.93 -14.07
C GLU A 252 12.59 -3.01 -13.00
N LYS A 253 11.87 -1.92 -12.70
CA LYS A 253 12.26 -0.92 -11.69
C LYS A 253 12.07 -1.36 -10.24
N LYS A 254 11.49 -2.55 -10.00
CA LYS A 254 11.23 -3.11 -8.66
C LYS A 254 10.39 -2.15 -7.80
N ILE A 255 9.28 -1.66 -8.36
CA ILE A 255 8.35 -0.77 -7.66
C ILE A 255 7.21 -1.61 -7.07
N LEU A 256 6.89 -1.42 -5.79
CA LEU A 256 5.79 -2.11 -5.10
C LEU A 256 4.45 -1.40 -5.30
N ILE A 257 3.35 -2.14 -5.39
CA ILE A 257 1.99 -1.61 -5.23
C ILE A 257 1.51 -1.77 -3.78
N GLU A 258 1.04 -0.68 -3.18
CA GLU A 258 0.35 -0.66 -1.88
C GLU A 258 -1.16 -0.81 -2.14
N CYS A 259 -1.70 -2.00 -1.91
CA CYS A 259 -3.10 -2.34 -2.20
C CYS A 259 -3.98 -2.12 -0.97
N CYS A 260 -5.10 -1.42 -1.14
CA CYS A 260 -6.03 -1.05 -0.06
C CYS A 260 -7.45 -1.57 -0.35
N PRO A 261 -7.69 -2.89 -0.27
CA PRO A 261 -8.90 -3.51 -0.82
C PRO A 261 -10.19 -3.03 -0.14
N ILE A 262 -10.20 -2.83 1.19
CA ILE A 262 -11.39 -2.30 1.88
C ILE A 262 -11.65 -0.86 1.48
N SER A 263 -10.61 -0.02 1.45
CA SER A 263 -10.73 1.38 1.00
C SER A 263 -11.29 1.46 -0.42
N ASN A 264 -10.78 0.64 -1.35
CA ASN A 264 -11.26 0.61 -2.72
C ASN A 264 -12.74 0.22 -2.83
N GLU A 265 -13.23 -0.67 -1.97
CA GLU A 265 -14.65 -1.04 -1.90
C GLU A 265 -15.50 0.09 -1.27
N VAL A 266 -15.08 0.64 -0.13
CA VAL A 266 -15.80 1.71 0.58
C VAL A 266 -15.90 2.98 -0.26
N LEU A 267 -14.84 3.34 -0.99
CA LEU A 267 -14.79 4.46 -1.92
C LEU A 267 -15.49 4.17 -3.26
N ARG A 268 -16.04 2.96 -3.45
CA ARG A 268 -16.74 2.52 -4.67
C ARG A 268 -15.87 2.55 -5.92
N LEU A 269 -14.56 2.41 -5.76
CA LEU A 269 -13.63 2.22 -6.87
C LEU A 269 -13.69 0.77 -7.40
N THR A 270 -14.03 -0.17 -6.52
CA THR A 270 -14.41 -1.55 -6.85
C THR A 270 -15.77 -1.87 -6.23
N SER A 271 -16.62 -2.61 -6.94
CA SER A 271 -17.95 -2.96 -6.43
C SER A 271 -17.92 -4.00 -5.30
N SER A 272 -16.89 -4.84 -5.28
CA SER A 272 -16.59 -5.81 -4.23
C SER A 272 -15.15 -6.30 -4.36
N ILE A 273 -14.65 -7.01 -3.36
CA ILE A 273 -13.36 -7.71 -3.44
C ILE A 273 -13.25 -8.65 -4.67
N MET A 274 -14.35 -9.26 -5.12
CA MET A 274 -14.37 -10.13 -6.31
C MET A 274 -14.07 -9.38 -7.61
N ALA A 275 -14.40 -8.09 -7.66
CA ALA A 275 -14.12 -7.21 -8.79
C ALA A 275 -12.74 -6.53 -8.68
N HIS A 276 -12.00 -6.77 -7.60
CA HIS A 276 -10.71 -6.12 -7.37
C HIS A 276 -9.65 -6.65 -8.35
N PRO A 277 -8.82 -5.79 -8.97
CA PRO A 277 -7.81 -6.22 -9.95
C PRO A 277 -6.59 -6.93 -9.35
N LEU A 278 -6.60 -7.21 -8.04
CA LEU A 278 -5.47 -7.78 -7.31
C LEU A 278 -5.03 -9.13 -7.92
N PRO A 279 -5.92 -10.09 -8.21
CA PRO A 279 -5.51 -11.35 -8.83
C PRO A 279 -4.82 -11.17 -10.18
N ALA A 280 -5.27 -10.20 -10.99
CA ALA A 280 -4.66 -9.92 -12.28
C ALA A 280 -3.24 -9.37 -12.14
N LEU A 281 -3.00 -8.50 -11.15
CA LEU A 281 -1.67 -7.98 -10.83
C LEU A 281 -0.74 -9.10 -10.31
N LEU A 282 -1.22 -9.92 -9.38
CA LEU A 282 -0.47 -11.05 -8.84
C LEU A 282 -0.11 -12.07 -9.92
N ALA A 283 -1.05 -12.40 -10.82
CA ALA A 283 -0.80 -13.33 -11.94
C ALA A 283 0.28 -12.83 -12.91
N ARG A 284 0.50 -11.51 -13.00
CA ARG A 284 1.59 -10.92 -13.80
C ARG A 284 2.89 -10.75 -13.02
N GLY A 285 2.94 -11.18 -11.76
CA GLY A 285 4.12 -11.07 -10.89
C GLY A 285 4.41 -9.64 -10.44
N VAL A 286 3.37 -8.81 -10.29
CA VAL A 286 3.51 -7.49 -9.68
C VAL A 286 3.75 -7.67 -8.18
N PRO A 287 4.79 -7.03 -7.61
CA PRO A 287 5.00 -7.08 -6.16
C PRO A 287 3.95 -6.18 -5.48
N VAL A 288 3.16 -6.77 -4.60
CA VAL A 288 2.07 -6.10 -3.86
C VAL A 288 2.28 -6.28 -2.36
N ALA A 289 1.92 -5.27 -1.57
CA ALA A 289 1.72 -5.36 -0.13
C ALA A 289 0.39 -4.71 0.27
N PHE A 290 -0.22 -5.16 1.36
CA PHE A 290 -1.45 -4.56 1.87
C PHE A 290 -1.20 -3.33 2.73
N CYS A 291 -2.12 -2.39 2.56
CA CYS A 291 -2.25 -1.14 3.28
C CYS A 291 -3.75 -0.97 3.62
N ASN A 292 -4.07 -0.28 4.71
CA ASN A 292 -5.45 -0.08 5.12
C ASN A 292 -5.89 1.38 5.00
N ASP A 293 -5.11 2.26 4.38
CA ASP A 293 -5.49 3.63 4.05
C ASP A 293 -5.98 4.45 5.26
N ASP A 294 -7.29 4.61 5.47
CA ASP A 294 -7.85 5.35 6.61
C ASP A 294 -9.05 4.63 7.28
N PRO A 295 -8.84 3.56 8.06
CA PRO A 295 -9.93 2.78 8.66
C PRO A 295 -10.84 3.62 9.58
N THR A 296 -10.23 4.58 10.30
CA THR A 296 -10.95 5.48 11.21
C THR A 296 -11.83 6.47 10.44
N LEU A 297 -11.32 7.05 9.34
CA LEU A 297 -12.04 8.04 8.54
C LEU A 297 -13.15 7.39 7.71
N LEU A 298 -12.84 6.21 7.15
CA LEU A 298 -13.74 5.42 6.33
C LEU A 298 -14.70 4.56 7.17
N ARG A 299 -14.59 4.64 8.50
CA ARG A 299 -15.51 4.08 9.51
C ARG A 299 -15.74 2.58 9.40
N TYR A 300 -14.74 1.82 8.94
CA TYR A 300 -14.83 0.36 8.83
C TYR A 300 -14.05 -0.41 9.89
N GLY A 301 -13.45 0.28 10.87
CA GLY A 301 -12.96 -0.38 12.07
C GLY A 301 -11.71 0.25 12.66
N LYS A 302 -10.93 -0.63 13.30
CA LYS A 302 -9.67 -0.33 13.96
C LYS A 302 -8.55 -0.08 12.95
N SER A 303 -7.52 0.65 13.37
CA SER A 303 -6.31 0.96 12.60
C SER A 303 -5.39 -0.27 12.47
N GLY A 304 -5.86 -1.35 11.83
CA GLY A 304 -5.16 -2.62 11.62
C GLY A 304 -5.36 -3.17 10.21
N LEU A 305 -4.58 -4.18 9.83
CA LEU A 305 -4.59 -4.82 8.51
C LEU A 305 -5.34 -6.15 8.50
N THR A 306 -5.65 -6.72 9.67
CA THR A 306 -6.35 -8.01 9.76
C THR A 306 -7.61 -8.04 8.90
N HIS A 307 -8.37 -6.94 8.84
CA HIS A 307 -9.58 -6.88 8.03
C HIS A 307 -9.29 -6.96 6.52
N ASP A 308 -8.29 -6.24 6.01
CA ASP A 308 -7.88 -6.31 4.60
C ASP A 308 -7.38 -7.70 4.22
N PHE A 309 -6.56 -8.33 5.08
CA PHE A 309 -6.13 -9.71 4.89
C PHE A 309 -7.31 -10.69 4.89
N CYS A 310 -8.29 -10.51 5.77
CA CYS A 310 -9.49 -11.35 5.84
C CYS A 310 -10.39 -11.18 4.61
N GLN A 311 -10.59 -9.94 4.14
CA GLN A 311 -11.40 -9.67 2.96
C GLN A 311 -10.82 -10.39 1.74
N VAL A 312 -9.49 -10.31 1.56
CA VAL A 312 -8.80 -10.99 0.45
C VAL A 312 -8.83 -12.50 0.63
N LEU A 313 -8.54 -13.03 1.82
CA LEU A 313 -8.55 -14.47 2.08
C LEU A 313 -9.91 -15.09 1.74
N ASN A 314 -10.98 -14.44 2.21
CA ASN A 314 -12.35 -14.96 2.08
C ASN A 314 -12.95 -14.68 0.71
N GLY A 315 -12.54 -13.60 0.04
CA GLY A 315 -13.04 -13.23 -1.27
C GLY A 315 -12.29 -13.89 -2.43
N LEU A 316 -10.97 -13.98 -2.35
CA LEU A 316 -10.13 -14.37 -3.49
C LEU A 316 -9.52 -15.75 -3.30
N GLU A 317 -10.24 -16.78 -3.73
CA GLU A 317 -9.84 -18.19 -3.63
C GLU A 317 -8.47 -18.49 -4.26
N ASN A 318 -8.07 -17.71 -5.27
CA ASN A 318 -6.82 -17.88 -6.02
C ASN A 318 -5.59 -17.21 -5.39
N VAL A 319 -5.74 -16.52 -4.25
CA VAL A 319 -4.61 -15.94 -3.50
C VAL A 319 -4.07 -16.95 -2.48
N GLY A 320 -4.96 -17.53 -1.68
CA GLY A 320 -4.63 -18.48 -0.62
C GLY A 320 -3.63 -17.97 0.42
N LEU A 321 -3.21 -18.83 1.35
CA LEU A 321 -2.31 -18.45 2.44
C LEU A 321 -0.91 -18.03 1.94
N VAL A 322 -0.40 -18.68 0.89
CA VAL A 322 0.92 -18.38 0.32
C VAL A 322 0.94 -16.99 -0.32
N GLY A 323 -0.14 -16.59 -0.99
CA GLY A 323 -0.25 -15.24 -1.55
C GLY A 323 -0.25 -14.17 -0.46
N LEU A 324 -1.00 -14.38 0.62
CA LEU A 324 -0.99 -13.50 1.80
C LEU A 324 0.41 -13.39 2.41
N ALA A 325 1.11 -14.52 2.56
CA ALA A 325 2.47 -14.56 3.07
C ALA A 325 3.44 -13.77 2.18
N THR A 326 3.31 -13.89 0.86
CA THR A 326 4.14 -13.12 -0.09
C THR A 326 3.88 -11.61 0.03
N MET A 327 2.63 -11.19 0.23
CA MET A 327 2.30 -9.77 0.41
C MET A 327 2.82 -9.22 1.76
N ALA A 328 2.78 -10.04 2.82
CA ALA A 328 3.43 -9.74 4.09
C ALA A 328 4.96 -9.62 3.94
N GLU A 329 5.61 -10.57 3.26
CA GLU A 329 7.05 -10.52 2.96
C GLU A 329 7.43 -9.27 2.17
N ASN A 330 6.67 -8.95 1.12
CA ASN A 330 6.89 -7.80 0.25
C ASN A 330 6.85 -6.50 1.04
N SER A 331 5.95 -6.39 2.02
CA SER A 331 5.90 -5.22 2.90
C SER A 331 7.25 -4.98 3.59
N ILE A 332 7.92 -6.03 4.09
CA ILE A 332 9.21 -5.94 4.76
C ILE A 332 10.31 -5.60 3.75
N ARG A 333 10.28 -6.24 2.58
CA ARG A 333 11.29 -6.08 1.52
C ARG A 333 11.28 -4.67 0.91
N TRP A 334 10.12 -4.05 0.81
CA TRP A 334 9.93 -2.67 0.32
C TRP A 334 9.67 -1.65 1.43
N SER A 335 9.93 -1.97 2.69
CA SER A 335 9.82 -1.02 3.78
C SER A 335 10.95 0.03 3.71
N CYS A 336 10.74 1.17 4.38
CA CYS A 336 11.75 2.22 4.51
C CYS A 336 12.35 2.22 5.93
N PHE A 337 12.88 1.10 6.44
CA PHE A 337 13.47 1.05 7.79
C PHE A 337 14.59 2.08 8.01
N GLU A 338 15.40 2.29 6.97
CA GLU A 338 16.57 3.15 6.98
C GLU A 338 16.62 3.96 5.69
N ASP A 339 17.48 4.97 5.67
CA ASP A 339 17.77 5.69 4.44
C ASP A 339 18.71 4.86 3.59
N GLN A 340 18.36 4.76 2.30
CA GLN A 340 19.11 3.97 1.36
C GLN A 340 19.25 4.78 0.09
N SER A 341 20.46 4.81 -0.49
CA SER A 341 20.62 5.26 -1.86
C SER A 341 19.87 4.34 -2.83
N SER A 342 19.66 4.82 -4.06
CA SER A 342 18.95 4.04 -5.09
C SER A 342 19.63 2.69 -5.41
N SER A 343 20.96 2.60 -5.33
CA SER A 343 21.72 1.36 -5.56
C SER A 343 21.58 0.38 -4.38
N GLU A 344 21.65 0.87 -3.14
CA GLU A 344 21.45 0.06 -1.93
C GLU A 344 20.01 -0.46 -1.84
N TRP A 345 19.02 0.38 -2.14
CA TRP A 345 17.62 -0.02 -2.20
C TRP A 345 17.40 -1.21 -3.14
N LEU A 346 17.93 -1.13 -4.37
CA LEU A 346 17.80 -2.19 -5.35
C LEU A 346 18.61 -3.44 -4.97
N ARG A 347 19.79 -3.27 -4.37
CA ARG A 347 20.61 -4.39 -3.87
C ARG A 347 19.86 -5.15 -2.76
N ASP A 348 19.27 -4.45 -1.82
CA ASP A 348 18.57 -5.05 -0.68
C ASP A 348 17.28 -5.74 -1.13
N ILE A 349 16.54 -5.14 -2.07
CA ILE A 349 15.42 -5.84 -2.71
C ILE A 349 15.92 -7.09 -3.42
N ARG A 350 17.00 -7.04 -4.21
CA ARG A 350 17.48 -8.23 -4.94
C ARG A 350 17.96 -9.35 -4.01
N SER A 351 18.72 -8.99 -2.98
CA SER A 351 19.29 -9.95 -2.03
C SER A 351 18.25 -10.58 -1.09
N GLY A 352 17.19 -9.85 -0.72
CA GLY A 352 16.12 -10.39 0.13
C GLY A 352 16.68 -11.05 1.39
N LEU A 353 16.39 -12.34 1.60
CA LEU A 353 16.87 -13.13 2.73
C LEU A 353 18.39 -13.29 2.82
N THR A 354 19.09 -13.32 1.68
CA THR A 354 20.54 -13.54 1.66
C THR A 354 21.32 -12.25 1.92
N GLY A 355 20.63 -11.12 2.08
CA GLY A 355 21.24 -9.85 2.44
C GLY A 355 21.79 -9.83 3.88
N THR A 356 22.54 -8.78 4.17
CA THR A 356 23.15 -8.53 5.49
C THR A 356 22.57 -7.30 6.21
N GLY A 357 21.74 -6.50 5.53
CA GLY A 357 21.13 -5.29 6.06
C GLY A 357 19.91 -5.53 6.96
N VAL A 358 19.30 -4.44 7.43
CA VAL A 358 18.15 -4.48 8.35
C VAL A 358 16.98 -5.26 7.74
N LYS A 359 16.68 -5.02 6.44
CA LYS A 359 15.62 -5.73 5.73
C LYS A 359 15.80 -7.24 5.73
N ALA A 360 17.02 -7.72 5.48
CA ALA A 360 17.30 -9.14 5.43
C ALA A 360 17.15 -9.80 6.81
N ALA A 361 17.57 -9.11 7.88
CA ALA A 361 17.35 -9.57 9.25
C ALA A 361 15.83 -9.69 9.55
N ARG A 362 15.04 -8.66 9.18
CA ARG A 362 13.58 -8.68 9.40
C ARG A 362 12.87 -9.73 8.55
N LEU A 363 13.34 -9.99 7.33
CA LEU A 363 12.83 -11.08 6.50
C LEU A 363 13.10 -12.44 7.16
N LYS A 364 14.29 -12.66 7.72
CA LYS A 364 14.59 -13.90 8.47
C LYS A 364 13.69 -14.07 9.69
N ASP A 365 13.51 -13.00 10.47
CA ASP A 365 12.59 -12.99 11.61
C ASP A 365 11.17 -13.39 11.16
N TRP A 366 10.69 -12.77 10.08
CA TRP A 366 9.37 -13.05 9.51
C TRP A 366 9.22 -14.51 9.05
N HIS A 367 10.20 -15.06 8.33
CA HIS A 367 10.14 -16.46 7.88
C HIS A 367 10.06 -17.44 9.06
N MET A 368 10.88 -17.25 10.09
CA MET A 368 10.84 -18.10 11.28
C MET A 368 9.48 -18.01 11.99
N GLU A 369 8.89 -16.81 12.05
CA GLU A 369 7.60 -16.59 12.70
C GLU A 369 6.43 -17.12 11.86
N PHE A 370 6.52 -17.00 10.53
CA PHE A 370 5.55 -17.54 9.59
C PHE A 370 5.57 -19.07 9.59
N GLU A 371 6.74 -19.71 9.64
CA GLU A 371 6.85 -21.17 9.79
C GLU A 371 6.21 -21.66 11.10
N ARG A 372 6.49 -20.98 12.22
CA ARG A 372 5.83 -21.29 13.50
C ARG A 372 4.32 -21.08 13.44
N PHE A 373 3.87 -20.06 12.72
CA PHE A 373 2.44 -19.85 12.48
C PHE A 373 1.84 -21.02 11.68
N CYS A 374 2.46 -21.44 10.58
CA CYS A 374 2.00 -22.59 9.80
C CYS A 374 1.95 -23.88 10.63
N GLN A 375 2.95 -24.12 11.48
CA GLN A 375 2.98 -25.27 12.41
C GLN A 375 1.87 -25.27 13.47
N ARG A 376 1.32 -24.10 13.80
CA ARG A 376 0.18 -23.99 14.74
C ARG A 376 -1.17 -24.17 14.06
N VAL A 377 -1.27 -23.82 12.78
CA VAL A 377 -2.51 -23.85 12.01
C VAL A 377 -2.76 -25.25 11.44
N ILE A 378 -1.71 -25.99 11.12
CA ILE A 378 -1.74 -27.42 10.78
C ILE A 378 -1.85 -28.23 12.08
#